data_AF-A0A7M1R2D3-F1
#
_entry.id   AF-A0A7M1R2D3-F1
#
_cell.length_a   1.000
_cell.length_b   1.000
_cell.length_c   1.000
_cell.angle_alpha   90.00
_cell.angle_beta   90.00
_cell.angle_gamma   90.00
#
_symmetry.space_group_name_H-M   'P 1'
#
loop_
_entity.id
_entity.type
_entity.pdbx_description
1 polymer ?
#
loop_
_entity_poly.entity_id
_entity_poly.type
_entity_poly.pdbx_seq_one_letter_code
_entity_poly.pdbx_strand_id
1 'polypeptide(L)'
;MEHAKFPDWLNDPTLYHNCGFDEKWPSGEPATNMDFGDLDDLMTENKVVRDGMIDIYKKWVDFGVDGFRIDTVKHVNFEFWQQFTKAIRDYATSTKTPNFFMFGEVYDAQTTLLAPYLRDRNMNAVLDLAFQSWAEGYAGGGSAKALASAFAADSYYTTPHSSASVMPTFVGNHDKGRIGWLLRESSNPKDRSKLAHTLMYLTRGQPCSTMATSRASWATARTRALANRCSPLRPRRIRTTRSLTAPRPVLRTALAKPN
;
A
#
# COMPACT_ATOMS: atom_id res chain seq x y z
N MET A 1 -16.15 8.98 25.93
CA MET A 1 -17.35 9.04 25.06
C MET A 1 -17.87 7.63 24.97
N GLU A 2 -18.98 7.31 25.64
CA GLU A 2 -19.75 6.11 25.28
C GLU A 2 -20.26 6.31 23.84
N HIS A 3 -20.09 5.33 22.94
CA HIS A 3 -20.57 5.32 21.54
C HIS A 3 -19.80 6.15 20.49
N ALA A 4 -18.47 6.20 20.55
CA ALA A 4 -17.66 6.85 19.50
C ALA A 4 -17.59 6.06 18.17
N LYS A 5 -17.75 4.73 18.22
CA LYS A 5 -17.62 3.80 17.07
C LYS A 5 -19.00 3.24 16.66
N PHE A 6 -19.20 2.94 15.39
CA PHE A 6 -20.40 2.25 14.87
C PHE A 6 -19.97 1.08 13.97
N PRO A 7 -20.53 -0.15 14.13
CA PRO A 7 -21.62 -0.53 15.05
C PRO A 7 -21.25 -0.49 16.54
N ASP A 8 -22.26 -0.44 17.42
CA ASP A 8 -22.06 -0.19 18.86
C ASP A 8 -21.09 -1.16 19.55
N TRP A 9 -21.04 -2.42 19.13
CA TRP A 9 -20.15 -3.43 19.71
C TRP A 9 -18.67 -3.05 19.60
N LEU A 10 -18.28 -2.21 18.63
CA LEU A 10 -16.90 -1.72 18.51
C LEU A 10 -16.48 -0.84 19.71
N ASN A 11 -17.41 -0.35 20.52
CA ASN A 11 -17.09 0.44 21.71
C ASN A 11 -16.79 -0.42 22.94
N ASP A 12 -16.99 -1.73 22.89
CA ASP A 12 -16.71 -2.63 24.01
C ASP A 12 -15.22 -3.01 24.02
N PRO A 13 -14.41 -2.51 24.97
CA PRO A 13 -12.97 -2.80 25.02
C PRO A 13 -12.67 -4.27 25.34
N THR A 14 -13.64 -5.06 25.80
CA THR A 14 -13.48 -6.50 26.04
C THR A 14 -13.46 -7.32 24.75
N LEU A 15 -13.81 -6.71 23.62
CA LEU A 15 -13.79 -7.32 22.28
C LEU A 15 -12.48 -7.09 21.51
N TYR A 16 -11.45 -6.61 22.20
CA TYR A 16 -10.12 -6.34 21.65
C TYR A 16 -9.05 -7.17 22.38
N HIS A 17 -7.96 -7.46 21.67
CA HIS A 17 -6.78 -8.08 22.26
C HIS A 17 -6.01 -7.05 23.09
N ASN A 18 -6.20 -7.08 24.41
CA ASN A 18 -5.50 -6.19 25.35
C ASN A 18 -4.09 -6.73 25.69
N CYS A 19 -3.33 -7.13 24.68
CA CYS A 19 -2.02 -7.79 24.81
C CYS A 19 -0.83 -6.87 24.51
N GLY A 20 -1.09 -5.62 24.11
CA GLY A 20 -0.06 -4.65 23.72
C GLY A 20 0.44 -4.88 22.29
N PHE A 21 1.51 -4.15 21.93
CA PHE A 21 2.11 -4.15 20.60
C PHE A 21 3.13 -5.29 20.41
N ASP A 22 3.19 -5.82 19.18
CA ASP A 22 4.22 -6.78 18.76
C ASP A 22 5.59 -6.12 18.56
N GLU A 23 6.44 -6.15 19.60
CA GLU A 23 7.80 -5.61 19.56
C GLU A 23 8.70 -6.18 18.46
N LYS A 24 8.36 -7.35 17.91
CA LYS A 24 9.16 -8.00 16.87
C LYS A 24 8.82 -7.45 15.49
N TRP A 25 7.61 -6.93 15.28
CA TRP A 25 7.19 -6.39 14.00
C TRP A 25 8.10 -5.22 13.52
N PRO A 26 8.54 -5.18 12.25
CA PRO A 26 8.17 -6.04 11.12
C PRO A 26 9.02 -7.31 10.94
N SER A 27 9.88 -7.64 11.89
CA SER A 27 10.76 -8.82 11.86
C SER A 27 10.18 -10.03 12.60
N GLY A 28 9.99 -11.15 11.89
CA GLY A 28 9.49 -12.39 12.48
C GLY A 28 8.04 -12.70 12.08
N GLU A 29 7.49 -13.76 12.67
CA GLU A 29 6.10 -14.15 12.44
C GLU A 29 5.16 -13.10 13.04
N PRO A 30 4.17 -12.60 12.28
CA PRO A 30 3.24 -11.59 12.77
C PRO A 30 2.44 -12.13 13.94
N ALA A 31 2.34 -11.36 15.02
CA ALA A 31 1.34 -11.64 16.04
C ALA A 31 -0.08 -11.48 15.47
N THR A 32 -0.99 -12.37 15.88
CA THR A 32 -2.41 -12.36 15.49
C THR A 32 -3.34 -12.00 16.63
N ASN A 33 -2.77 -11.56 17.76
CA ASN A 33 -3.46 -11.28 19.00
C ASN A 33 -2.83 -10.10 19.75
N MET A 34 -2.19 -9.20 19.01
CA MET A 34 -1.47 -8.03 19.49
C MET A 34 -1.73 -6.86 18.56
N ASP A 35 -1.58 -5.65 19.09
CA ASP A 35 -1.82 -4.42 18.36
C ASP A 35 -0.85 -4.25 17.18
N PHE A 36 -1.41 -3.80 16.05
CA PHE A 36 -0.62 -3.49 14.86
C PHE A 36 -0.17 -2.02 14.89
N GLY A 37 1.02 -1.79 15.44
CA GLY A 37 1.47 -0.44 15.76
C GLY A 37 0.59 0.17 16.85
N ASP A 38 -0.06 1.30 16.56
CA ASP A 38 -0.97 1.99 17.48
C ASP A 38 -2.46 1.66 17.21
N LEU A 39 -2.75 0.55 16.50
CA LEU A 39 -4.11 0.13 16.16
C LEU A 39 -4.59 -0.97 17.09
N ASP A 40 -5.68 -0.70 17.82
CA ASP A 40 -6.35 -1.67 18.70
C ASP A 40 -6.77 -2.93 17.90
N ASP A 41 -6.23 -4.09 18.28
CA ASP A 41 -6.51 -5.35 17.57
C ASP A 41 -7.85 -5.98 17.99
N LEU A 42 -8.70 -6.28 17.01
CA LEU A 42 -10.01 -6.88 17.24
C LEU A 42 -9.88 -8.37 17.51
N MET A 43 -10.52 -8.87 18.57
CA MET A 43 -10.48 -10.29 18.93
C MET A 43 -11.36 -11.14 18.01
N THR A 44 -10.86 -11.49 16.82
CA THR A 44 -11.61 -12.17 15.76
C THR A 44 -12.03 -13.61 16.09
N GLU A 45 -11.46 -14.20 17.13
CA GLU A 45 -11.89 -15.47 17.72
C GLU A 45 -13.23 -15.34 18.45
N ASN A 46 -13.54 -14.13 18.93
CA ASN A 46 -14.81 -13.86 19.59
C ASN A 46 -15.95 -13.84 18.55
N LYS A 47 -17.00 -14.62 18.81
CA LYS A 47 -18.18 -14.73 17.94
C LYS A 47 -18.85 -13.37 17.65
N VAL A 48 -18.91 -12.47 18.63
CA VAL A 48 -19.51 -11.13 18.46
C VAL A 48 -18.73 -10.33 17.42
N VAL A 49 -17.40 -10.32 17.54
CA VAL A 49 -16.50 -9.63 16.60
C VAL A 49 -16.61 -10.26 15.22
N ARG A 50 -16.48 -11.58 15.12
CA ARG A 50 -16.53 -12.27 13.82
C ARG A 50 -17.83 -12.01 13.08
N ASP A 51 -18.96 -12.21 13.75
CA ASP A 51 -20.27 -12.06 13.12
C ASP A 51 -20.55 -10.57 12.80
N GLY A 52 -20.14 -9.66 13.69
CA GLY A 52 -20.19 -8.22 13.46
C GLY A 52 -19.40 -7.78 12.23
N MET A 53 -18.17 -8.29 12.06
CA MET A 53 -17.34 -8.03 10.88
C MET A 53 -17.98 -8.59 9.59
N ILE A 54 -18.51 -9.81 9.63
CA ILE A 54 -19.24 -10.39 8.50
C ILE A 54 -20.42 -9.49 8.11
N ASP A 55 -21.20 -9.03 9.07
CA ASP A 55 -22.38 -8.20 8.80
C ASP A 55 -22.02 -6.82 8.25
N ILE A 56 -20.95 -6.19 8.74
CA ILE A 56 -20.41 -4.95 8.16
C ILE A 56 -20.07 -5.16 6.68
N TYR A 57 -19.36 -6.24 6.34
CA TYR A 57 -18.96 -6.51 4.96
C TYR A 57 -20.14 -6.89 4.06
N LYS A 58 -21.16 -7.58 4.57
CA LYS A 58 -22.42 -7.80 3.83
C LYS A 58 -23.09 -6.49 3.43
N LYS A 59 -23.05 -5.45 4.28
CA LYS A 59 -23.60 -4.13 3.92
C LYS A 59 -22.87 -3.50 2.73
N TRP A 60 -21.57 -3.72 2.60
CA TRP A 60 -20.84 -3.29 1.41
C TRP A 60 -21.20 -4.10 0.16
N VAL A 61 -21.47 -5.41 0.31
CA VAL A 61 -22.01 -6.23 -0.78
C VAL A 61 -23.39 -5.70 -1.22
N ASP A 62 -24.28 -5.39 -0.27
CA ASP A 62 -25.60 -4.81 -0.55
C ASP A 62 -25.50 -3.44 -1.25
N PHE A 63 -24.47 -2.67 -0.91
CA PHE A 63 -24.18 -1.40 -1.55
C PHE A 63 -23.79 -1.56 -3.04
N GLY A 64 -23.40 -2.77 -3.47
CA GLY A 64 -23.14 -3.09 -4.87
C GLY A 64 -21.67 -3.00 -5.27
N VAL A 65 -20.73 -3.19 -4.33
CA VAL A 65 -19.31 -3.35 -4.69
C VAL A 65 -19.07 -4.69 -5.39
N ASP A 66 -18.09 -4.74 -6.29
CA ASP A 66 -17.78 -5.96 -7.07
C ASP A 66 -16.81 -6.93 -6.36
N GLY A 67 -16.17 -6.49 -5.28
CA GLY A 67 -15.15 -7.26 -4.61
C GLY A 67 -14.48 -6.53 -3.44
N PHE A 68 -13.60 -7.24 -2.73
CA PHE A 68 -12.81 -6.69 -1.62
C PHE A 68 -11.31 -6.89 -1.83
N ARG A 69 -10.55 -5.82 -1.61
CA ARG A 69 -9.16 -5.91 -1.14
C ARG A 69 -9.21 -5.92 0.38
N ILE A 70 -8.77 -7.01 0.99
CA ILE A 70 -8.77 -7.17 2.45
C ILE A 70 -7.38 -6.84 2.96
N ASP A 71 -7.31 -5.92 3.92
CA ASP A 71 -6.07 -5.44 4.53
C ASP A 71 -5.46 -6.47 5.49
N THR A 72 -4.13 -6.46 5.62
CA THR A 72 -3.37 -7.05 6.75
C THR A 72 -3.77 -8.49 7.12
N VAL A 73 -4.08 -9.32 6.12
CA VAL A 73 -4.65 -10.66 6.31
C VAL A 73 -3.78 -11.57 7.17
N LYS A 74 -2.46 -11.36 7.15
CA LYS A 74 -1.52 -12.15 7.94
C LYS A 74 -1.50 -11.85 9.45
N HIS A 75 -2.15 -10.77 9.86
CA HIS A 75 -2.25 -10.34 11.27
C HIS A 75 -3.54 -10.82 11.94
N VAL A 76 -4.37 -11.57 11.23
CA VAL A 76 -5.63 -12.09 11.73
C VAL A 76 -5.58 -13.61 11.72
N ASN A 77 -6.14 -14.24 12.74
CA ASN A 77 -6.10 -15.68 12.88
C ASN A 77 -6.74 -16.41 11.69
N PHE A 78 -6.24 -17.59 11.42
CA PHE A 78 -6.56 -18.34 10.21
C PHE A 78 -8.01 -18.85 10.17
N GLU A 79 -8.59 -19.21 11.31
CA GLU A 79 -9.95 -19.73 11.44
C GLU A 79 -11.00 -18.65 11.14
N PHE A 80 -10.70 -17.39 11.44
CA PHE A 80 -11.56 -16.26 11.05
C PHE A 80 -11.72 -16.22 9.54
N TRP A 81 -10.62 -16.31 8.78
CA TRP A 81 -10.67 -16.24 7.32
C TRP A 81 -11.49 -17.37 6.68
N GLN A 82 -11.44 -18.58 7.21
CA GLN A 82 -12.26 -19.69 6.71
C GLN A 82 -13.76 -19.41 6.83
N GLN A 83 -14.18 -18.80 7.94
CA GLN A 83 -15.59 -18.49 8.20
C GLN A 83 -16.02 -17.23 7.45
N PHE A 84 -15.22 -16.16 7.53
CA PHE A 84 -15.48 -14.88 6.91
C PHE A 84 -15.60 -14.98 5.39
N THR A 85 -14.58 -15.53 4.71
CA THR A 85 -14.56 -15.63 3.24
C THR A 85 -15.72 -16.47 2.71
N LYS A 86 -16.04 -17.57 3.40
CA LYS A 86 -17.19 -18.41 3.07
C LYS A 86 -18.50 -17.64 3.25
N ALA A 87 -18.70 -16.97 4.38
CA ALA A 87 -19.92 -16.23 4.67
C ALA A 87 -20.17 -15.10 3.64
N ILE A 88 -19.13 -14.35 3.27
CA ILE A 88 -19.25 -13.28 2.28
C ILE A 88 -19.51 -13.84 0.87
N ARG A 89 -18.82 -14.92 0.47
CA ARG A 89 -19.05 -15.58 -0.82
C ARG A 89 -20.49 -16.08 -0.93
N ASP A 90 -20.96 -16.82 0.08
CA ASP A 90 -22.31 -17.37 0.10
C ASP A 90 -23.36 -16.25 0.03
N TYR A 91 -23.13 -15.17 0.77
CA TYR A 91 -24.00 -14.00 0.76
C TYR A 91 -24.03 -13.32 -0.62
N ALA A 92 -22.87 -13.01 -1.19
CA ALA A 92 -22.78 -12.35 -2.50
C ALA A 92 -23.39 -13.20 -3.63
N THR A 93 -23.23 -14.53 -3.55
CA THR A 93 -23.90 -15.46 -4.47
C THR A 93 -25.42 -15.37 -4.36
N SER A 94 -25.96 -15.24 -3.13
CA SER A 94 -27.40 -15.12 -2.90
C SER A 94 -28.00 -13.77 -3.37
N THR A 95 -27.20 -12.69 -3.41
CA THR A 95 -27.65 -11.34 -3.79
C THR A 95 -27.45 -11.02 -5.28
N LYS A 96 -27.14 -12.02 -6.12
CA LYS A 96 -26.88 -11.92 -7.56
C LYS A 96 -25.55 -11.25 -7.95
N THR A 97 -24.54 -11.29 -7.08
CA THR A 97 -23.14 -10.98 -7.42
C THR A 97 -22.32 -12.27 -7.42
N PRO A 98 -22.55 -13.20 -8.38
CA PRO A 98 -21.98 -14.55 -8.34
C PRO A 98 -20.45 -14.58 -8.49
N ASN A 99 -19.86 -13.51 -9.02
CA ASN A 99 -18.43 -13.40 -9.28
C ASN A 99 -17.73 -12.46 -8.30
N PHE A 100 -18.24 -12.36 -7.07
CA PHE A 100 -17.66 -11.48 -6.05
C PHE A 100 -16.22 -11.89 -5.72
N PHE A 101 -15.27 -11.00 -6.03
CA PHE A 101 -13.84 -11.31 -5.97
C PHE A 101 -13.19 -10.73 -4.72
N MET A 102 -12.59 -11.59 -3.89
CA MET A 102 -11.89 -11.17 -2.67
C MET A 102 -10.43 -11.56 -2.73
N PHE A 103 -9.55 -10.59 -2.48
CA PHE A 103 -8.13 -10.84 -2.33
C PHE A 103 -7.55 -10.17 -1.08
N GLY A 104 -6.70 -10.92 -0.38
CA GLY A 104 -6.03 -10.48 0.83
C GLY A 104 -4.69 -9.81 0.58
N GLU A 105 -4.25 -8.98 1.51
CA GLU A 105 -2.88 -8.48 1.57
C GLU A 105 -2.09 -9.25 2.62
N VAL A 106 -1.10 -10.02 2.16
CA VAL A 106 -0.17 -10.77 3.01
C VAL A 106 1.20 -10.19 2.71
N TYR A 107 1.71 -9.33 3.60
CA TYR A 107 2.96 -8.62 3.37
C TYR A 107 4.20 -9.54 3.44
N ASP A 108 4.42 -10.34 2.39
CA ASP A 108 5.54 -11.27 2.23
C ASP A 108 5.91 -11.51 0.76
N ALA A 109 7.19 -11.68 0.47
CA ALA A 109 7.70 -11.92 -0.90
C ALA A 109 7.83 -13.41 -1.26
N GLN A 110 7.60 -14.32 -0.31
CA GLN A 110 7.71 -15.76 -0.52
C GLN A 110 6.36 -16.36 -0.93
N THR A 111 6.33 -16.95 -2.12
CA THR A 111 5.14 -17.63 -2.64
C THR A 111 4.59 -18.72 -1.70
N THR A 112 5.46 -19.40 -0.96
CA THR A 112 5.08 -20.44 0.02
C THR A 112 4.29 -19.90 1.21
N LEU A 113 4.49 -18.62 1.58
CA LEU A 113 3.75 -17.95 2.65
C LEU A 113 2.44 -17.34 2.15
N LEU A 114 2.37 -17.03 0.84
CA LEU A 114 1.15 -16.54 0.18
C LEU A 114 0.15 -17.66 -0.13
N ALA A 115 0.63 -18.83 -0.55
CA ALA A 115 -0.19 -19.94 -1.03
C ALA A 115 -1.24 -20.49 -0.03
N PRO A 116 -0.98 -20.61 1.28
CA PRO A 116 -1.95 -21.14 2.24
C PRO A 116 -3.29 -20.38 2.27
N TYR A 117 -3.29 -19.08 1.98
CA TYR A 117 -4.51 -18.26 1.96
C TYR A 117 -5.44 -18.61 0.80
N LEU A 118 -4.89 -19.06 -0.33
CA LEU A 118 -5.68 -19.56 -1.45
C LEU A 118 -6.13 -21.00 -1.20
N ARG A 119 -5.22 -21.84 -0.67
CA ARG A 119 -5.44 -23.28 -0.52
C ARG A 119 -6.37 -23.64 0.61
N ASP A 120 -6.17 -23.02 1.77
CA ASP A 120 -6.75 -23.53 3.01
C ASP A 120 -7.75 -22.55 3.64
N ARG A 121 -7.87 -21.33 3.07
CA ARG A 121 -8.65 -20.21 3.62
C ARG A 121 -9.67 -19.63 2.65
N ASN A 122 -9.87 -20.27 1.50
CA ASN A 122 -10.89 -19.93 0.52
C ASN A 122 -10.82 -18.48 0.01
N MET A 123 -9.68 -17.79 0.06
CA MET A 123 -9.54 -16.51 -0.65
C MET A 123 -9.43 -16.75 -2.15
N ASN A 124 -9.96 -15.84 -2.98
CA ASN A 124 -9.83 -15.99 -4.44
C ASN A 124 -8.37 -15.76 -4.89
N ALA A 125 -7.69 -14.81 -4.23
CA ALA A 125 -6.29 -14.49 -4.47
C ALA A 125 -5.66 -13.81 -3.23
N VAL A 126 -4.37 -13.52 -3.30
CA VAL A 126 -3.72 -12.51 -2.46
C VAL A 126 -2.92 -11.55 -3.33
N LEU A 127 -2.67 -10.34 -2.84
CA LEU A 127 -1.84 -9.36 -3.51
C LEU A 127 -0.43 -9.94 -3.75
N ASP A 128 0.05 -9.91 -4.99
CA ASP A 128 1.20 -10.69 -5.41
C ASP A 128 2.53 -9.97 -5.11
N LEU A 129 2.91 -9.99 -3.83
CA LEU A 129 4.15 -9.37 -3.35
C LEU A 129 5.39 -10.15 -3.76
N ALA A 130 5.24 -11.46 -4.01
CA ALA A 130 6.24 -12.23 -4.70
C ALA A 130 6.51 -11.59 -6.06
N PHE A 131 5.48 -11.43 -6.92
CA PHE A 131 5.56 -10.70 -8.20
C PHE A 131 6.28 -9.37 -8.09
N GLN A 132 5.84 -8.53 -7.15
CA GLN A 132 6.43 -7.21 -6.96
C GLN A 132 7.95 -7.32 -6.71
N SER A 133 8.38 -8.23 -5.83
CA SER A 133 9.77 -8.43 -5.46
C SER A 133 10.65 -8.87 -6.63
N TRP A 134 10.22 -9.88 -7.40
CA TRP A 134 11.03 -10.35 -8.54
C TRP A 134 10.99 -9.42 -9.74
N ALA A 135 9.86 -8.74 -9.99
CA ALA A 135 9.77 -7.72 -11.04
C ALA A 135 10.68 -6.52 -10.74
N GLU A 136 10.69 -6.04 -9.49
CA GLU A 136 11.61 -4.99 -9.02
C GLU A 136 13.07 -5.45 -9.16
N GLY A 137 13.40 -6.63 -8.63
CA GLY A 137 14.76 -7.16 -8.67
C GLY A 137 15.30 -7.33 -10.10
N TYR A 138 14.50 -7.88 -11.01
CA TYR A 138 14.90 -8.03 -12.41
C TYR A 138 15.03 -6.68 -13.13
N ALA A 139 14.05 -5.79 -12.95
CA ALA A 139 14.10 -4.46 -13.53
C ALA A 139 15.32 -3.66 -13.04
N GLY A 140 15.71 -3.83 -11.77
CA GLY A 140 16.92 -3.26 -11.17
C GLY A 140 18.25 -3.78 -11.70
N GLY A 141 18.24 -4.82 -12.55
CA GLY A 141 19.45 -5.42 -13.13
C GLY A 141 19.77 -6.82 -12.61
N GLY A 142 18.86 -7.44 -11.85
CA GLY A 142 18.98 -8.82 -11.40
C GLY A 142 18.93 -9.85 -12.53
N SER A 143 19.23 -11.10 -12.19
CA SER A 143 19.32 -12.20 -13.15
C SER A 143 17.96 -12.69 -13.65
N ALA A 144 17.89 -13.02 -14.95
CA ALA A 144 16.73 -13.71 -15.54
C ALA A 144 16.49 -15.10 -14.91
N LYS A 145 17.50 -15.70 -14.25
CA LYS A 145 17.34 -16.97 -13.53
C LYS A 145 16.38 -16.82 -12.35
N ALA A 146 16.46 -15.70 -11.62
CA ALA A 146 15.55 -15.43 -10.51
C ALA A 146 14.10 -15.25 -11.02
N LEU A 147 13.95 -14.58 -12.17
CA LEU A 147 12.66 -14.45 -12.85
C LEU A 147 12.07 -15.82 -13.26
N ALA A 148 12.90 -16.71 -13.82
CA ALA A 148 12.47 -18.06 -14.17
C ALA A 148 12.06 -18.89 -12.94
N SER A 149 12.83 -18.81 -11.84
CA SER A 149 12.48 -19.45 -10.57
C SER A 149 11.18 -18.92 -9.98
N ALA A 150 10.91 -17.63 -10.14
CA ALA A 150 9.66 -17.02 -9.69
C ALA A 150 8.45 -17.59 -10.46
N PHE A 151 8.51 -17.67 -11.79
CA PHE A 151 7.44 -18.30 -12.57
C PHE A 151 7.28 -19.80 -12.26
N ALA A 152 8.36 -20.51 -11.93
CA ALA A 152 8.25 -21.92 -11.51
C ALA A 152 7.47 -22.08 -10.19
N ALA A 153 7.51 -21.06 -9.32
CA ALA A 153 6.76 -21.04 -8.07
C ALA A 153 5.25 -20.82 -8.27
N ASP A 154 4.78 -20.49 -9.47
CA ASP A 154 3.35 -20.29 -9.77
C ASP A 154 2.47 -21.51 -9.45
N SER A 155 3.06 -22.70 -9.48
CA SER A 155 2.43 -23.97 -9.09
C SER A 155 1.92 -23.97 -7.63
N TYR A 156 2.52 -23.16 -6.75
CA TYR A 156 2.03 -22.99 -5.38
C TYR A 156 0.67 -22.27 -5.30
N TYR A 157 0.29 -21.48 -6.30
CA TYR A 157 -1.03 -20.83 -6.34
C TYR A 157 -2.12 -21.69 -6.98
N THR A 158 -1.74 -22.83 -7.58
CA THR A 158 -2.65 -23.66 -8.35
C THR A 158 -3.49 -24.56 -7.43
N THR A 159 -4.80 -24.38 -7.50
CA THR A 159 -5.82 -25.20 -6.84
C THR A 159 -6.92 -25.53 -7.86
N PRO A 160 -7.91 -26.39 -7.55
CA PRO A 160 -9.06 -26.57 -8.42
C PRO A 160 -9.83 -25.28 -8.75
N HIS A 161 -9.64 -24.20 -7.98
CA HIS A 161 -10.42 -22.97 -8.07
C HIS A 161 -9.57 -21.69 -8.16
N SER A 162 -8.23 -21.78 -8.16
CA SER A 162 -7.33 -20.64 -8.21
C SER A 162 -6.06 -20.94 -8.99
N SER A 163 -5.44 -19.91 -9.52
CA SER A 163 -4.10 -20.00 -10.09
C SER A 163 -3.40 -18.64 -10.02
N ALA A 164 -2.10 -18.68 -10.26
CA ALA A 164 -1.28 -17.55 -10.70
C ALA A 164 -2.02 -16.47 -11.53
N SER A 165 -2.85 -16.87 -12.50
CA SER A 165 -3.49 -15.94 -13.45
C SER A 165 -4.48 -14.96 -12.83
N VAL A 166 -5.02 -15.26 -11.64
CA VAL A 166 -5.99 -14.38 -10.95
C VAL A 166 -5.32 -13.49 -9.88
N MET A 167 -4.02 -13.63 -9.67
CA MET A 167 -3.28 -12.90 -8.66
C MET A 167 -3.15 -11.42 -9.02
N PRO A 168 -3.55 -10.47 -8.15
CA PRO A 168 -3.33 -9.05 -8.38
C PRO A 168 -1.83 -8.70 -8.38
N THR A 169 -1.29 -8.37 -9.55
CA THR A 169 0.13 -8.03 -9.72
C THR A 169 0.34 -6.53 -9.69
N PHE A 170 1.45 -6.07 -9.12
CA PHE A 170 1.77 -4.65 -9.02
C PHE A 170 3.28 -4.46 -8.94
N VAL A 171 3.76 -3.28 -9.32
CA VAL A 171 5.19 -2.90 -9.20
C VAL A 171 5.44 -1.82 -8.15
N GLY A 172 4.38 -1.20 -7.64
CA GLY A 172 4.43 -0.24 -6.54
C GLY A 172 3.04 0.03 -5.99
N ASN A 173 2.94 0.20 -4.68
CA ASN A 173 1.71 0.47 -3.93
C ASN A 173 1.96 1.58 -2.89
N HIS A 174 1.04 1.71 -1.93
CA HIS A 174 1.14 2.69 -0.86
C HIS A 174 2.24 2.37 0.17
N ASP A 175 2.58 1.10 0.38
CA ASP A 175 3.58 0.68 1.39
C ASP A 175 5.00 0.58 0.81
N LYS A 176 5.15 -0.03 -0.38
CA LYS A 176 6.44 -0.18 -1.09
C LYS A 176 6.90 1.13 -1.74
N GLY A 177 5.96 2.04 -1.99
CA GLY A 177 6.21 3.26 -2.75
C GLY A 177 6.29 3.02 -4.26
N ARG A 178 6.76 4.04 -4.98
CA ARG A 178 6.73 4.06 -6.45
C ARG A 178 7.92 3.32 -7.04
N ILE A 179 7.70 2.44 -8.01
CA ILE A 179 8.78 1.69 -8.67
C ILE A 179 9.89 2.58 -9.26
N GLY A 180 9.55 3.75 -9.79
CA GLY A 180 10.54 4.70 -10.31
C GLY A 180 11.47 5.29 -9.21
N TRP A 181 10.99 5.35 -7.97
CA TRP A 181 11.81 5.74 -6.81
C TRP A 181 12.68 4.57 -6.32
N LEU A 182 12.13 3.36 -6.30
CA LEU A 182 12.87 2.14 -5.93
C LEU A 182 14.05 1.89 -6.87
N LEU A 183 13.86 2.15 -8.17
CA LEU A 183 14.87 1.95 -9.22
C LEU A 183 15.71 3.20 -9.53
N ARG A 184 15.66 4.24 -8.70
CA ARG A 184 16.29 5.56 -9.00
C ARG A 184 17.81 5.50 -9.15
N GLU A 185 18.46 4.54 -8.48
CA GLU A 185 19.91 4.33 -8.51
C GLU A 185 20.35 3.39 -9.64
N SER A 186 19.41 2.76 -10.35
CA SER A 186 19.72 1.88 -11.49
C SER A 186 20.20 2.68 -12.70
N SER A 187 20.94 2.02 -13.59
CA SER A 187 21.27 2.59 -14.90
C SER A 187 20.00 2.82 -15.71
N ASN A 188 19.81 4.05 -16.20
CA ASN A 188 18.64 4.50 -16.96
C ASN A 188 17.30 4.20 -16.23
N PRO A 189 17.04 4.86 -15.09
CA PRO A 189 15.93 4.53 -14.18
C PRO A 189 14.55 4.65 -14.84
N LYS A 190 14.41 5.52 -15.86
CA LYS A 190 13.18 5.64 -16.64
C LYS A 190 12.89 4.35 -17.41
N ASP A 191 13.88 3.80 -18.11
CA ASP A 191 13.68 2.59 -18.90
C ASP A 191 13.58 1.34 -18.00
N ARG A 192 14.23 1.33 -16.83
CA ARG A 192 13.99 0.29 -15.81
C ARG A 192 12.57 0.32 -15.26
N SER A 193 12.05 1.51 -14.98
CA SER A 193 10.65 1.66 -14.56
C SER A 193 9.68 1.18 -15.65
N LYS A 194 9.94 1.49 -16.93
CA LYS A 194 9.12 0.94 -18.03
C LYS A 194 9.21 -0.58 -18.08
N LEU A 195 10.40 -1.16 -17.95
CA LEU A 195 10.59 -2.61 -17.95
C LEU A 195 9.76 -3.29 -16.85
N ALA A 196 9.76 -2.75 -15.63
CA ALA A 196 8.93 -3.28 -14.54
C ALA A 196 7.43 -3.26 -14.91
N HIS A 197 6.93 -2.17 -15.48
CA HIS A 197 5.53 -2.11 -15.94
C HIS A 197 5.24 -3.07 -17.09
N THR A 198 6.18 -3.23 -18.03
CA THR A 198 6.05 -4.19 -19.12
C THR A 198 5.91 -5.61 -18.57
N LEU A 199 6.69 -5.98 -17.56
CA LEU A 199 6.51 -7.26 -16.88
C LEU A 199 5.10 -7.36 -16.27
N MET A 200 4.62 -6.34 -15.56
CA MET A 200 3.31 -6.34 -14.93
C MET A 200 2.16 -6.50 -15.93
N TYR A 201 2.22 -5.80 -17.06
CA TYR A 201 1.13 -5.78 -18.05
C TYR A 201 1.16 -6.96 -19.03
N LEU A 202 2.33 -7.55 -19.29
CA LEU A 202 2.50 -8.57 -20.34
C LEU A 202 2.78 -9.98 -19.80
N THR A 203 2.72 -10.17 -18.49
CA THR A 203 2.86 -11.50 -17.86
C THR A 203 1.56 -11.90 -17.14
N ARG A 204 1.57 -13.03 -16.41
CA ARG A 204 0.40 -13.56 -15.71
C ARG A 204 -0.15 -12.57 -14.69
N GLY A 205 -1.42 -12.74 -14.34
CA GLY A 205 -2.05 -12.08 -13.19
C GLY A 205 -3.00 -10.96 -13.62
N GLN A 206 -3.47 -10.20 -12.64
CA GLN A 206 -4.38 -9.08 -12.82
C GLN A 206 -3.63 -7.79 -12.47
N PRO A 207 -3.19 -6.99 -13.47
CA PRO A 207 -2.32 -5.84 -13.22
C PRO A 207 -3.05 -4.71 -12.49
N CYS A 208 -2.57 -4.35 -11.30
CA CYS A 208 -3.03 -3.25 -10.46
C CYS A 208 -2.01 -2.11 -10.47
N SER A 209 -2.38 -0.98 -11.08
CA SER A 209 -1.52 0.21 -11.11
C SER A 209 -1.92 1.23 -10.04
N THR A 210 -0.96 1.65 -9.23
CA THR A 210 -1.17 2.74 -8.25
C THR A 210 -1.37 4.09 -8.93
N MET A 211 -2.29 4.89 -8.38
CA MET A 211 -2.61 6.23 -8.88
C MET A 211 -1.33 7.10 -8.91
N ALA A 212 -1.09 7.75 -10.04
CA ALA A 212 0.09 8.53 -10.41
C ALA A 212 1.32 7.80 -10.96
N THR A 213 1.34 6.47 -11.13
CA THR A 213 2.43 5.84 -11.90
C THR A 213 2.33 6.16 -13.40
N SER A 214 1.12 6.40 -13.91
CA SER A 214 0.89 6.84 -15.30
C SER A 214 1.34 8.29 -15.58
N ARG A 215 1.36 9.19 -14.58
CA ARG A 215 1.76 10.61 -14.72
C ARG A 215 3.17 10.91 -14.24
N ALA A 216 3.65 10.26 -13.16
CA ALA A 216 4.95 10.56 -12.56
C ALA A 216 6.15 10.01 -13.35
N SER A 217 5.94 8.99 -14.20
CA SER A 217 6.96 8.47 -15.12
C SER A 217 7.48 9.52 -16.13
N TRP A 218 6.81 10.67 -16.23
CA TRP A 218 7.10 11.73 -17.19
C TRP A 218 7.56 13.06 -16.55
N ALA A 219 7.31 13.26 -15.25
CA ALA A 219 7.57 14.54 -14.59
C ALA A 219 9.00 14.69 -14.06
N THR A 220 9.60 13.62 -13.51
CA THR A 220 10.97 13.66 -12.94
C THR A 220 12.07 13.82 -13.99
N ALA A 221 11.80 13.52 -15.26
CA ALA A 221 12.73 13.79 -16.35
C ALA A 221 12.79 15.28 -16.76
N ARG A 222 11.74 16.08 -16.49
CA ARG A 222 11.70 17.50 -16.86
C ARG A 222 12.42 18.40 -15.86
N THR A 223 12.42 18.06 -14.57
CA THR A 223 13.03 18.91 -13.54
C THR A 223 14.56 18.93 -13.60
N ARG A 224 15.21 17.82 -14.00
CA ARG A 224 16.68 17.78 -14.15
C ARG A 224 17.19 18.48 -15.42
N ALA A 225 16.39 18.50 -16.50
CA ALA A 225 16.76 19.16 -17.75
C ALA A 225 16.71 20.70 -17.67
N LEU A 226 15.93 21.26 -16.74
CA LEU A 226 15.86 22.70 -16.48
C LEU A 226 16.96 23.19 -15.53
N ALA A 227 17.36 22.37 -14.55
CA ALA A 227 18.43 22.73 -13.62
C ALA A 227 19.81 22.86 -14.29
N ASN A 228 20.08 22.07 -15.34
CA ASN A 228 21.37 22.11 -16.06
C ASN A 228 21.46 23.18 -17.17
N ARG A 229 20.42 24.00 -17.39
CA ARG A 229 20.45 25.11 -18.37
C ARG A 229 20.72 26.49 -17.77
N CYS A 230 20.81 26.60 -16.45
CA CYS A 230 21.24 27.84 -15.79
C CYS A 230 22.75 27.82 -15.55
N SER A 231 23.53 28.28 -16.53
CA SER A 231 24.87 28.79 -16.25
C SER A 231 24.77 30.09 -15.44
N PRO A 232 25.69 30.36 -14.50
CA PRO A 232 25.66 31.59 -13.72
C PRO A 232 26.16 32.74 -14.59
N LEU A 233 25.23 33.49 -15.17
CA LEU A 233 25.55 34.80 -15.77
C LEU A 233 26.03 35.72 -14.64
N ARG A 234 27.32 36.08 -14.67
CA ARG A 234 27.90 37.14 -13.83
C ARG A 234 27.07 38.42 -13.95
N PRO A 235 26.66 39.07 -12.84
CA PRO A 235 25.97 40.34 -12.93
C PRO A 235 26.95 41.46 -13.32
N ARG A 236 26.69 42.12 -14.45
CA ARG A 236 27.29 43.42 -14.81
C ARG A 236 26.81 44.48 -13.82
N ARG A 237 27.74 45.24 -13.24
CA ARG A 237 27.47 46.47 -12.49
C ARG A 237 26.77 47.48 -13.40
N ILE A 238 25.60 47.95 -12.99
CA ILE A 238 25.00 49.19 -13.52
C ILE A 238 24.92 50.19 -12.36
N ARG A 239 25.52 51.36 -12.61
CA ARG A 239 25.66 52.48 -11.69
C ARG A 239 24.67 53.54 -12.14
N THR A 240 23.69 53.89 -11.33
CA THR A 240 22.89 55.11 -11.54
C THR A 240 22.54 55.74 -10.19
N THR A 241 23.09 56.94 -10.01
CA THR A 241 22.86 57.92 -8.94
C THR A 241 21.59 58.74 -9.21
N ARG A 242 20.73 58.92 -8.21
CA ARG A 242 20.19 60.24 -7.79
C ARG A 242 19.21 60.06 -6.62
N SER A 243 19.52 60.71 -5.49
CA SER A 243 18.59 60.95 -4.40
C SER A 243 17.79 62.22 -4.68
N LEU A 244 16.52 62.22 -4.30
CA LEU A 244 15.73 63.44 -4.11
C LEU A 244 15.05 63.35 -2.74
N THR A 245 15.36 64.35 -1.93
CA THR A 245 14.89 64.66 -0.60
C THR A 245 13.49 65.29 -0.62
N ALA A 246 12.68 65.04 0.41
CA ALA A 246 11.67 65.97 0.91
C ALA A 246 11.40 65.73 2.41
N PRO A 247 11.02 66.75 3.22
CA PRO A 247 11.42 66.79 4.63
C PRO A 247 10.27 66.98 5.67
N ARG A 248 10.68 66.91 6.95
CA ARG A 248 10.11 67.47 8.21
C ARG A 248 9.04 66.64 8.97
N PRO A 249 8.84 66.89 10.30
CA PRO A 249 9.65 67.63 11.28
C PRO A 249 9.97 66.85 12.58
N VAL A 250 10.81 67.48 13.41
CA VAL A 250 11.36 67.04 14.71
C VAL A 250 10.51 67.55 15.88
N LEU A 251 10.36 66.76 16.95
CA LEU A 251 10.41 67.20 18.37
C LEU A 251 10.67 65.93 19.23
N ARG A 252 11.87 65.76 19.84
CA ARG A 252 12.20 65.95 21.29
C ARG A 252 11.16 65.32 22.23
N THR A 253 11.43 64.51 23.26
CA THR A 253 12.59 64.26 24.15
C THR A 253 12.16 63.06 25.03
N ALA A 254 13.02 62.10 25.41
CA ALA A 254 13.60 61.92 26.76
C ALA A 254 13.47 60.42 27.12
N LEU A 255 14.60 59.72 27.29
CA LEU A 255 15.14 59.22 28.56
C LEU A 255 14.53 57.89 29.07
N ALA A 256 15.40 56.87 29.09
CA ALA A 256 15.68 55.95 30.21
C ALA A 256 15.66 54.46 29.83
N LYS A 257 16.86 53.89 29.71
CA LYS A 257 17.20 52.49 30.04
C LYS A 257 17.29 52.36 31.59
N PRO A 258 17.62 51.19 32.15
CA PRO A 258 17.07 49.84 31.96
C PRO A 258 16.81 49.16 33.32
N ASN A 259 16.29 47.94 33.30
CA ASN A 259 16.89 46.78 33.95
C ASN A 259 16.58 45.55 33.12
#